data_AF-A0A2W6DTB7-F1
#
_entry.id   AF-A0A2W6DTB7-F1
#
_cell.length_a   1.000
_cell.length_b   1.000
_cell.length_c   1.000
_cell.angle_alpha   90.00
_cell.angle_beta   90.00
_cell.angle_gamma   90.00
#
_symmetry.space_group_name_H-M   'P 1'
#
loop_
_entity.id
_entity.type
_entity.pdbx_description
1 polymer ?
#
loop_
_entity_poly.entity_id
_entity_poly.type
_entity_poly.pdbx_seq_one_letter_code
_entity_poly.pdbx_strand_id
1 'polypeptide(L)'
;HVDWDVSAAEKGGYDYFMLKEIAEQPVAVANTLRGRLGRTGQIVLDEVRIPDEDLREIDKIFIIACGSSYHAALIAKYAIEHWTRIPCEVELASEFRYRDPVLDRFTLVIAISQSGETMDTLMALRHAKEQRARVLAISNTNGSTIPRESDAVLYTRAGPEVAVASTKAFLTQVVAVYLVALYLGQVRGVMYGDEVAAVVSDLERAPRWLEDVLATMEPVRQLGRDLVNAPKALFIGRHVGYPVALEGALKLKEIAYMHAEGFAAGELKHGPISLIEDATPVIVVVPSPLGRDSLHGKVVSNLQEVRARGAFTIVIAEDGDTDVEAYADHLIRVPVTPTLLAPLVTVVPLQVLACEIAAGRGNDVDQPRNLAKSVTVE
;
A
#
# COMPACT_ATOMS: atom_id res chain seq x y z
N HIS A 1 4.94 10.21 -26.08
CA HIS A 1 3.71 10.97 -25.78
C HIS A 1 2.66 9.99 -25.29
N VAL A 2 2.17 10.17 -24.07
CA VAL A 2 0.93 9.52 -23.63
C VAL A 2 -0.15 10.55 -23.92
N ASP A 3 -0.95 10.31 -24.96
CA ASP A 3 -2.19 11.07 -25.15
C ASP A 3 -3.14 10.60 -24.06
N TRP A 4 -3.17 11.35 -22.96
CA TRP A 4 -4.22 11.17 -21.97
C TRP A 4 -5.52 11.61 -22.64
N ASP A 5 -6.45 10.67 -22.78
CA ASP A 5 -7.81 11.00 -23.17
C ASP A 5 -8.39 12.00 -22.16
N VAL A 6 -8.99 13.08 -22.66
CA VAL A 6 -9.56 14.16 -21.84
C VAL A 6 -10.58 13.60 -20.84
N SER A 7 -11.23 12.48 -21.18
CA SER A 7 -12.14 11.72 -20.31
C SER A 7 -11.50 11.27 -18.98
N ALA A 8 -10.18 11.05 -18.94
CA ALA A 8 -9.47 10.65 -17.73
C ALA A 8 -9.42 11.76 -16.67
N ALA A 9 -9.60 13.02 -17.09
CA ALA A 9 -9.67 14.19 -16.22
C ALA A 9 -11.11 14.56 -15.80
N GLU A 10 -12.12 13.81 -16.24
CA GLU A 10 -13.52 14.01 -15.84
C GLU A 10 -13.90 13.07 -14.68
N LYS A 11 -14.89 13.47 -13.88
CA LYS A 11 -15.39 12.64 -12.76
C LYS A 11 -16.18 11.42 -13.21
N GLY A 12 -16.56 11.30 -14.48
CA GLY A 12 -17.16 10.07 -15.02
C GLY A 12 -18.45 9.61 -14.32
N GLY A 13 -19.24 10.53 -13.77
CA GLY A 13 -20.47 10.23 -13.03
C GLY A 13 -20.30 10.01 -11.53
N TYR A 14 -19.09 10.10 -10.98
CA TYR A 14 -18.83 10.06 -9.53
C TYR A 14 -18.88 11.46 -8.91
N ASP A 15 -19.27 11.56 -7.64
CA ASP A 15 -19.29 12.83 -6.90
C ASP A 15 -17.88 13.39 -6.65
N TYR A 16 -16.90 12.49 -6.48
CA TYR A 16 -15.51 12.81 -6.17
C TYR A 16 -14.56 12.05 -7.11
N PHE A 17 -13.45 12.68 -7.48
CA PHE A 17 -12.35 11.98 -8.17
C PHE A 17 -11.83 10.81 -7.35
N MET A 18 -11.76 10.94 -6.02
CA MET A 18 -11.31 9.85 -5.16
C MET A 18 -12.20 8.61 -5.30
N LEU A 19 -13.53 8.77 -5.41
CA LEU A 19 -14.45 7.64 -5.63
C LEU A 19 -14.25 7.00 -7.00
N LYS A 20 -14.09 7.81 -8.05
CA LYS A 20 -13.75 7.33 -9.40
C LYS A 20 -12.44 6.53 -9.36
N GLU A 21 -11.42 7.06 -8.71
CA GLU A 21 -10.10 6.45 -8.65
C GLU A 21 -10.09 5.16 -7.84
N ILE A 22 -10.92 5.05 -6.79
CA ILE A 22 -11.17 3.79 -6.09
C ILE A 22 -11.82 2.76 -7.02
N ALA A 23 -12.84 3.16 -7.77
CA ALA A 23 -13.51 2.27 -8.72
C ALA A 23 -12.62 1.84 -9.91
N GLU A 24 -11.62 2.64 -10.26
CA GLU A 24 -10.65 2.36 -11.33
C GLU A 24 -9.54 1.38 -10.92
N GLN A 25 -9.44 1.02 -9.64
CA GLN A 25 -8.36 0.16 -9.13
C GLN A 25 -8.19 -1.17 -9.87
N PRO A 26 -9.27 -1.93 -10.22
CA PRO A 26 -9.12 -3.15 -11.02
C PRO A 26 -8.39 -2.92 -12.35
N VAL A 27 -8.78 -1.87 -13.07
CA VAL A 27 -8.20 -1.50 -14.36
C VAL A 27 -6.77 -1.00 -14.19
N ALA A 28 -6.52 -0.18 -13.17
CA ALA A 28 -5.19 0.34 -12.86
C ALA A 28 -4.20 -0.80 -12.55
N VAL A 29 -4.60 -1.76 -11.71
CA VAL A 29 -3.79 -2.95 -11.38
C VAL A 29 -3.55 -3.82 -12.63
N ALA A 30 -4.57 -4.06 -13.44
CA ALA A 30 -4.41 -4.80 -14.69
C ALA A 30 -3.42 -4.11 -15.66
N ASN A 31 -3.45 -2.77 -15.71
CA ASN A 31 -2.51 -1.98 -16.51
C ASN A 31 -1.07 -2.05 -15.99
N THR A 32 -0.88 -2.09 -14.67
CA THR A 32 0.45 -2.28 -14.04
C THR A 32 1.06 -3.62 -14.44
N LEU A 33 0.25 -4.69 -14.44
CA LEU A 33 0.67 -6.06 -14.75
C LEU A 33 0.89 -6.31 -16.24
N ARG A 34 0.28 -5.49 -17.12
CA ARG A 34 0.34 -5.71 -18.56
C ARG A 34 1.77 -5.68 -19.10
N GLY A 35 2.18 -6.80 -19.70
CA GLY A 35 3.50 -6.96 -20.32
C GLY A 35 4.65 -7.13 -19.32
N ARG A 36 4.34 -7.45 -18.05
CA ARG A 36 5.35 -7.66 -17.00
C ARG A 36 5.89 -9.07 -16.93
N LEU A 37 5.21 -10.05 -17.53
CA LEU A 37 5.71 -11.41 -17.70
C LEU A 37 6.10 -11.63 -19.16
N GLY A 38 7.38 -11.90 -19.39
CA GLY A 38 7.89 -12.25 -20.71
C GLY A 38 7.48 -13.66 -21.13
N ARG A 39 7.68 -13.98 -22.42
CA ARG A 39 7.33 -15.29 -22.99
C ARG A 39 8.04 -16.48 -22.34
N THR A 40 9.19 -16.23 -21.72
CA THR A 40 10.00 -17.25 -21.03
C THR A 40 9.84 -17.21 -19.51
N GLY A 41 8.83 -16.51 -18.99
CA GLY A 41 8.51 -16.45 -17.55
C GLY A 41 9.32 -15.45 -16.74
N GLN A 42 10.15 -14.63 -17.38
CA GLN A 42 10.93 -13.57 -16.75
C GLN A 42 10.09 -12.32 -16.49
N ILE A 43 10.32 -11.66 -15.34
CA ILE A 43 9.74 -10.35 -15.05
C ILE A 43 10.44 -9.27 -15.89
N VAL A 44 9.64 -8.35 -16.44
CA VAL A 44 10.12 -7.25 -17.30
C VAL A 44 9.79 -5.90 -16.64
N LEU A 45 10.85 -5.16 -16.31
CA LEU A 45 10.76 -3.75 -15.89
C LEU A 45 10.79 -2.82 -17.12
N ASP A 46 10.43 -1.55 -16.97
CA ASP A 46 10.36 -0.62 -18.12
C ASP A 46 11.76 -0.20 -18.61
N GLU A 47 12.64 0.12 -17.67
CA GLU A 47 14.01 0.53 -17.96
C GLU A 47 14.94 -0.13 -16.95
N VAL A 48 15.99 -0.80 -17.43
CA VAL A 48 17.04 -1.36 -16.56
C VAL A 48 18.39 -1.00 -17.17
N ARG A 49 19.09 -0.09 -16.51
CA ARG A 49 20.45 0.36 -16.86
C ARG A 49 21.45 -0.14 -15.80
N ILE A 50 21.13 -1.26 -15.16
CA ILE A 50 21.95 -1.96 -14.18
C ILE A 50 22.26 -3.35 -14.76
N PRO A 51 23.53 -3.77 -14.85
CA PRO A 51 23.88 -5.13 -15.23
C PRO A 51 23.30 -6.17 -14.25
N ASP A 52 22.88 -7.33 -14.76
CA ASP A 52 22.40 -8.43 -13.91
C ASP A 52 23.46 -8.90 -12.89
N GLU A 53 24.75 -8.79 -13.24
CA GLU A 53 25.85 -9.10 -12.33
C GLU A 53 25.87 -8.19 -11.09
N ASP A 54 25.76 -6.88 -11.29
CA ASP A 54 25.65 -5.90 -10.19
C ASP A 54 24.42 -6.20 -9.30
N LEU A 55 23.28 -6.54 -9.91
CA LEU A 55 22.05 -6.87 -9.18
C LEU A 55 22.18 -8.16 -8.36
N ARG A 56 23.01 -9.12 -8.79
CA ARG A 56 23.28 -10.34 -8.02
C ARG A 56 24.14 -10.09 -6.80
N GLU A 57 25.02 -9.09 -6.87
CA GLU A 57 25.90 -8.70 -5.77
C GLU A 57 25.20 -7.84 -4.70
N ILE A 58 23.96 -7.39 -4.94
CA ILE A 58 23.19 -6.64 -3.95
C ILE A 58 22.95 -7.50 -2.71
N ASP A 59 23.40 -6.99 -1.56
CA ASP A 59 23.27 -7.62 -0.25
C ASP A 59 22.43 -6.81 0.74
N LYS A 60 22.04 -5.58 0.37
CA LYS A 60 21.17 -4.71 1.17
C LYS A 60 20.23 -3.89 0.30
N ILE A 61 18.98 -3.76 0.74
CA ILE A 61 17.98 -2.91 0.09
C ILE A 61 17.49 -1.84 1.05
N PHE A 62 17.43 -0.60 0.57
CA PHE A 62 16.65 0.48 1.19
C PHE A 62 15.47 0.82 0.32
N ILE A 63 14.31 1.12 0.91
CA ILE A 63 13.17 1.71 0.23
C ILE A 63 12.89 3.07 0.84
N ILE A 64 12.89 4.10 -0.01
CA ILE A 64 12.67 5.49 0.40
C ILE A 64 11.39 6.03 -0.24
N ALA A 65 10.54 6.65 0.59
CA ALA A 65 9.26 7.20 0.15
C ALA A 65 8.67 8.15 1.19
N CYS A 66 7.56 8.81 0.84
CA CYS A 66 6.77 9.65 1.75
C CYS A 66 5.28 9.26 1.71
N GLY A 67 4.56 9.49 2.81
CA GLY A 67 3.10 9.31 2.90
C GLY A 67 2.62 7.90 2.52
N SER A 68 1.55 7.79 1.72
CA SER A 68 1.05 6.49 1.25
C SER A 68 2.11 5.65 0.50
N SER A 69 3.06 6.29 -0.19
CA SER A 69 4.15 5.55 -0.87
C SER A 69 5.08 4.86 0.15
N TYR A 70 5.25 5.46 1.34
CA TYR A 70 5.98 4.85 2.45
C TYR A 70 5.24 3.64 3.03
N HIS A 71 3.91 3.69 3.13
CA HIS A 71 3.13 2.51 3.53
C HIS A 71 3.23 1.37 2.51
N ALA A 72 3.27 1.66 1.21
CA ALA A 72 3.53 0.65 0.17
C ALA A 72 4.95 0.05 0.33
N ALA A 73 5.95 0.87 0.68
CA ALA A 73 7.30 0.41 0.99
C ALA A 73 7.34 -0.53 2.21
N LEU A 74 6.56 -0.25 3.26
CA LEU A 74 6.48 -1.14 4.43
C LEU A 74 5.89 -2.51 4.07
N ILE A 75 4.98 -2.56 3.09
CA ILE A 75 4.47 -3.82 2.53
C ILE A 75 5.57 -4.52 1.73
N ALA A 76 6.27 -3.77 0.88
CA ALA A 76 7.35 -4.29 0.03
C ALA A 76 8.43 -5.03 0.82
N LYS A 77 8.80 -4.51 2.00
CA LYS A 77 9.79 -5.14 2.89
C LYS A 77 9.51 -6.62 3.12
N TYR A 78 8.26 -6.98 3.43
CA TYR A 78 7.90 -8.38 3.68
C TYR A 78 8.10 -9.25 2.43
N ALA A 79 7.73 -8.76 1.25
CA ALA A 79 7.89 -9.49 0.00
C ALA A 79 9.37 -9.63 -0.41
N ILE A 80 10.14 -8.55 -0.33
CA ILE A 80 11.57 -8.54 -0.66
C ILE A 80 12.32 -9.50 0.26
N GLU A 81 12.16 -9.41 1.58
CA GLU A 81 12.85 -10.30 2.50
C GLU A 81 12.42 -11.75 2.33
N HIS A 82 11.13 -12.00 2.04
CA HIS A 82 10.60 -13.34 1.86
C HIS A 82 11.15 -14.03 0.60
N TRP A 83 11.13 -13.32 -0.53
CA TRP A 83 11.48 -13.87 -1.85
C TRP A 83 12.98 -13.79 -2.16
N THR A 84 13.65 -12.74 -1.70
CA THR A 84 15.06 -12.51 -2.05
C THR A 84 16.02 -12.89 -0.92
N ARG A 85 15.56 -12.93 0.34
CA ARG A 85 16.41 -13.06 1.54
C ARG A 85 17.43 -11.92 1.72
N ILE A 86 17.22 -10.79 1.05
CA ILE A 86 18.04 -9.58 1.24
C ILE A 86 17.43 -8.77 2.39
N PRO A 87 18.22 -8.34 3.39
CA PRO A 87 17.79 -7.37 4.39
C PRO A 87 17.24 -6.11 3.74
N CYS A 88 16.02 -5.72 4.13
CA CYS A 88 15.35 -4.56 3.58
C CYS A 88 15.02 -3.55 4.67
N GLU A 89 15.51 -2.32 4.53
CA GLU A 89 15.17 -1.19 5.39
C GLU A 89 14.18 -0.27 4.65
N VAL A 90 13.22 0.31 5.38
CA VAL A 90 12.20 1.20 4.81
C VAL A 90 12.18 2.48 5.59
N GLU A 91 12.36 3.60 4.89
CA GLU A 91 12.61 4.88 5.53
C GLU A 91 11.81 6.01 4.89
N LEU A 92 11.43 6.96 5.75
CA LEU A 92 10.92 8.23 5.29
C LEU A 92 12.05 8.96 4.56
N ALA A 93 11.80 9.37 3.33
CA ALA A 93 12.83 10.01 2.51
C ALA A 93 13.37 11.30 3.16
N SER A 94 12.51 12.01 3.90
CA SER A 94 12.89 13.21 4.66
C SER A 94 13.94 12.91 5.71
N GLU A 95 13.93 11.73 6.34
CA GLU A 95 14.89 11.35 7.39
C GLU A 95 16.16 10.70 6.80
N PHE A 96 16.00 9.97 5.69
CA PHE A 96 17.05 9.13 5.10
C PHE A 96 18.38 9.87 4.92
N ARG A 97 18.34 11.10 4.38
CA ARG A 97 19.57 11.86 4.08
C ARG A 97 20.23 12.49 5.31
N TYR A 98 19.51 12.66 6.42
CA TYR A 98 20.01 13.39 7.59
C TYR A 98 20.57 12.51 8.70
N ARG A 99 20.57 11.19 8.50
CA ARG A 99 21.01 10.20 9.50
C ARG A 99 22.28 9.44 9.10
N ASP A 100 22.98 9.89 8.05
CA ASP A 100 24.18 9.27 7.50
C ASP A 100 24.00 7.76 7.20
N PRO A 101 23.16 7.38 6.22
CA PRO A 101 22.90 5.98 5.90
C PRO A 101 24.17 5.30 5.38
N VAL A 102 24.43 4.07 5.83
CA VAL A 102 25.55 3.27 5.34
C VAL A 102 25.18 2.66 4.00
N LEU A 103 25.65 3.30 2.93
CA LEU A 103 25.40 2.93 1.54
C LEU A 103 26.72 2.63 0.84
N ASP A 104 26.69 1.66 -0.06
CA ASP A 104 27.81 1.34 -0.93
C ASP A 104 27.33 0.76 -2.28
N ARG A 105 28.27 0.24 -3.08
CA ARG A 105 27.97 -0.33 -4.40
C ARG A 105 27.12 -1.61 -4.36
N PHE A 106 27.03 -2.27 -3.20
CA PHE A 106 26.24 -3.49 -2.99
C PHE A 106 24.84 -3.16 -2.42
N THR A 107 24.54 -1.87 -2.28
CA THR A 107 23.26 -1.37 -1.80
C THR A 107 22.37 -0.98 -2.98
N LEU A 108 21.13 -1.48 -2.98
CA LEU A 108 20.06 -1.04 -3.88
C LEU A 108 19.10 -0.13 -3.12
N VAL A 109 18.87 1.07 -3.64
CA VAL A 109 17.86 2.00 -3.15
C VAL A 109 16.65 1.98 -4.09
N ILE A 110 15.48 1.66 -3.55
CA ILE A 110 14.20 1.70 -4.26
C ILE A 110 13.48 3.00 -3.87
N ALA A 111 13.29 3.91 -4.83
CA ALA A 111 12.57 5.16 -4.61
C ALA A 111 11.12 5.02 -5.11
N ILE A 112 10.13 5.24 -4.23
CA ILE A 112 8.71 5.17 -4.59
C ILE A 112 8.09 6.56 -4.53
N SER A 113 7.57 7.04 -5.66
CA SER A 113 6.85 8.32 -5.73
C SER A 113 5.78 8.28 -6.82
N GLN A 114 4.53 8.61 -6.47
CA GLN A 114 3.45 8.71 -7.46
C GLN A 114 3.76 9.78 -8.51
N SER A 115 4.14 10.99 -8.08
CA SER A 115 4.39 12.12 -8.97
C SER A 115 5.73 12.01 -9.68
N GLY A 116 6.71 11.35 -9.06
CA GLY A 116 8.10 11.33 -9.50
C GLY A 116 8.84 12.66 -9.27
N GLU A 117 8.24 13.57 -8.50
CA GLU A 117 8.74 14.94 -8.24
C GLU A 117 8.76 15.28 -6.74
N THR A 118 8.49 14.32 -5.85
CA THR A 118 8.52 14.55 -4.39
C THR A 118 9.94 14.96 -3.96
N MET A 119 10.09 16.16 -3.41
CA MET A 119 11.41 16.77 -3.17
C MET A 119 12.28 15.94 -2.25
N ASP A 120 11.77 15.53 -1.08
CA ASP A 120 12.51 14.69 -0.13
C ASP A 120 12.99 13.38 -0.77
N THR A 121 12.12 12.72 -1.54
CA THR A 121 12.45 11.47 -2.24
C THR A 121 13.52 11.70 -3.31
N LEU A 122 13.43 12.79 -4.07
CA LEU A 122 14.42 13.15 -5.07
C LEU A 122 15.78 13.45 -4.43
N MET A 123 15.81 14.18 -3.31
CA MET A 123 17.05 14.50 -2.61
C MET A 123 17.67 13.26 -1.98
N ALA A 124 16.88 12.38 -1.36
CA ALA A 124 17.35 11.11 -0.82
C ALA A 124 17.90 10.18 -1.92
N LEU A 125 17.27 10.16 -3.09
CA LEU A 125 17.76 9.45 -4.27
C LEU A 125 19.13 9.96 -4.72
N ARG A 126 19.30 11.29 -4.84
CA ARG A 126 20.59 11.88 -5.25
C ARG A 126 21.69 11.58 -4.24
N HIS A 127 21.38 11.70 -2.95
CA HIS A 127 22.29 11.33 -1.88
C HIS A 127 22.74 9.86 -1.98
N ALA A 128 21.81 8.93 -2.25
CA ALA A 128 22.16 7.53 -2.46
C ALA A 128 23.13 7.31 -3.63
N LYS A 129 22.91 8.01 -4.75
CA LYS A 129 23.80 7.93 -5.92
C LYS A 129 25.19 8.51 -5.64
N GLU A 130 25.29 9.60 -4.87
CA GLU A 130 26.57 10.17 -4.43
C GLU A 130 27.39 9.14 -3.62
N GLN A 131 26.71 8.29 -2.84
CA GLN A 131 27.31 7.17 -2.10
C GLN A 131 27.51 5.89 -2.93
N ARG A 132 27.31 5.97 -4.26
CA ARG A 132 27.49 4.86 -5.23
C ARG A 132 26.49 3.71 -5.12
N ALA A 133 25.39 3.88 -4.40
CA ALA A 133 24.29 2.92 -4.43
C ALA A 133 23.60 2.92 -5.80
N ARG A 134 23.06 1.78 -6.20
CA ARG A 134 22.19 1.68 -7.37
C ARG A 134 20.79 2.15 -7.01
N VAL A 135 20.09 2.78 -7.95
CA VAL A 135 18.72 3.27 -7.72
C VAL A 135 17.72 2.67 -8.70
N LEU A 136 16.63 2.14 -8.16
CA LEU A 136 15.44 1.74 -8.90
C LEU A 136 14.25 2.65 -8.51
N ALA A 137 13.59 3.27 -9.48
CA ALA A 137 12.38 4.05 -9.25
C ALA A 137 11.10 3.26 -9.53
N ILE A 138 10.10 3.43 -8.66
CA ILE A 138 8.70 3.09 -8.93
C ILE A 138 7.92 4.40 -9.01
N SER A 139 7.34 4.69 -10.18
CA SER A 139 6.62 5.94 -10.41
C SER A 139 5.38 5.76 -11.29
N ASN A 140 4.39 6.64 -11.16
CA ASN A 140 3.25 6.66 -12.07
C ASN A 140 3.49 7.61 -13.26
N THR A 141 4.27 8.68 -13.05
CA THR A 141 4.47 9.74 -14.04
C THR A 141 5.67 9.45 -14.94
N ASN A 142 5.40 9.14 -16.21
CA ASN A 142 6.45 8.93 -17.20
C ASN A 142 7.25 10.21 -17.45
N GLY A 143 8.58 10.08 -17.49
CA GLY A 143 9.48 11.18 -17.80
C GLY A 143 9.62 12.21 -16.69
N SER A 144 9.18 11.92 -15.46
CA SER A 144 9.42 12.73 -14.26
C SER A 144 10.88 12.63 -13.78
N THR A 145 11.29 13.50 -12.87
CA THR A 145 12.70 13.65 -12.46
C THR A 145 13.27 12.40 -11.80
N ILE A 146 12.54 11.78 -10.86
CA ILE A 146 13.00 10.57 -10.15
C ILE A 146 13.30 9.42 -11.14
N PRO A 147 12.41 9.01 -12.07
CA PRO A 147 12.72 8.03 -13.10
C PRO A 147 13.91 8.39 -14.01
N ARG A 148 14.02 9.65 -14.45
CA ARG A 148 15.12 10.08 -15.33
C ARG A 148 16.47 9.90 -14.65
N GLU A 149 16.55 10.21 -13.37
CA GLU A 149 17.78 10.13 -12.57
C GLU A 149 18.06 8.74 -11.99
N SER A 150 17.14 7.78 -12.12
CA SER A 150 17.32 6.40 -11.64
C SER A 150 18.07 5.51 -12.63
N ASP A 151 18.64 4.42 -12.13
CA ASP A 151 19.34 3.42 -12.94
C ASP A 151 18.39 2.34 -13.45
N ALA A 152 17.27 2.10 -12.76
CA ALA A 152 16.17 1.28 -13.24
C ALA A 152 14.82 1.94 -12.93
N VAL A 153 13.78 1.61 -13.71
CA VAL A 153 12.45 2.19 -13.57
C VAL A 153 11.38 1.12 -13.80
N LEU A 154 10.37 1.14 -12.92
CA LEU A 154 9.10 0.46 -13.12
C LEU A 154 7.95 1.48 -13.02
N TYR A 155 7.24 1.67 -14.12
CA TYR A 155 6.05 2.53 -14.15
C TYR A 155 4.80 1.77 -13.70
N THR A 156 4.04 2.36 -12.78
CA THR A 156 2.80 1.75 -12.28
C THR A 156 1.68 1.79 -13.30
N ARG A 157 1.65 2.77 -14.21
CA ARG A 157 0.65 2.91 -15.28
C ARG A 157 -0.79 2.95 -14.74
N ALA A 158 -1.00 3.60 -13.59
CA ALA A 158 -2.31 3.71 -12.93
C ALA A 158 -3.26 4.71 -13.63
N GLY A 159 -2.75 5.51 -14.56
CA GLY A 159 -3.47 6.66 -15.11
C GLY A 159 -3.33 7.90 -14.23
N PRO A 160 -3.86 9.06 -14.65
CA PRO A 160 -3.84 10.28 -13.83
C PRO A 160 -4.62 10.04 -12.54
N GLU A 161 -4.09 10.53 -11.43
CA GLU A 161 -4.74 10.52 -10.12
C GLU A 161 -4.84 11.98 -9.66
N VAL A 162 -6.06 12.49 -9.63
CA VAL A 162 -6.42 13.89 -9.40
C VAL A 162 -6.68 14.16 -7.92
N ALA A 163 -7.36 13.26 -7.21
CA ALA A 163 -7.62 13.45 -5.78
C ALA A 163 -6.30 13.50 -5.01
N VAL A 164 -6.17 14.41 -4.04
CA VAL A 164 -4.92 14.57 -3.27
C VAL A 164 -4.56 13.27 -2.54
N ALA A 165 -5.53 12.64 -1.87
CA ALA A 165 -5.34 11.38 -1.18
C ALA A 165 -5.12 10.24 -2.18
N SER A 166 -3.96 9.58 -2.12
CA SER A 166 -3.62 8.43 -2.98
C SER A 166 -4.57 7.25 -2.75
N THR A 167 -5.00 6.60 -3.84
CA THR A 167 -5.85 5.40 -3.82
C THR A 167 -5.32 4.33 -4.79
N LYS A 168 -5.59 4.46 -6.09
CA LYS A 168 -5.09 3.54 -7.12
C LYS A 168 -3.57 3.61 -7.27
N ALA A 169 -2.95 4.75 -7.02
CA ALA A 169 -1.49 4.84 -6.99
C ALA A 169 -0.90 3.97 -5.87
N PHE A 170 -1.50 3.96 -4.67
CA PHE A 170 -1.06 3.07 -3.59
C PHE A 170 -1.12 1.59 -3.99
N LEU A 171 -2.26 1.12 -4.52
CA LEU A 171 -2.38 -0.29 -4.92
C LEU A 171 -1.44 -0.67 -6.06
N THR A 172 -1.32 0.17 -7.07
CA THR A 172 -0.40 -0.10 -8.19
C THR A 172 1.07 -0.03 -7.76
N GLN A 173 1.41 0.78 -6.75
CA GLN A 173 2.72 0.74 -6.09
C GLN A 173 2.95 -0.59 -5.36
N VAL A 174 1.96 -1.12 -4.63
CA VAL A 174 2.04 -2.44 -3.99
C VAL A 174 2.29 -3.55 -5.03
N VAL A 175 1.58 -3.51 -6.16
CA VAL A 175 1.83 -4.45 -7.26
C VAL A 175 3.24 -4.27 -7.85
N ALA A 176 3.67 -3.02 -8.06
CA ALA A 176 4.98 -2.71 -8.62
C ALA A 176 6.13 -3.19 -7.72
N VAL A 177 6.04 -3.00 -6.40
CA VAL A 177 7.08 -3.51 -5.47
C VAL A 177 7.13 -5.04 -5.46
N TYR A 178 6.00 -5.72 -5.66
CA TYR A 178 6.00 -7.19 -5.81
C TYR A 178 6.68 -7.63 -7.09
N LEU A 179 6.43 -6.96 -8.21
CA LEU A 179 7.13 -7.22 -9.47
C LEU A 179 8.64 -6.99 -9.33
N VAL A 180 9.06 -5.92 -8.64
CA VAL A 180 10.49 -5.67 -8.36
C VAL A 180 11.08 -6.79 -7.49
N ALA A 181 10.39 -7.20 -6.43
CA ALA A 181 10.87 -8.25 -5.54
C ALA A 181 11.00 -9.62 -6.27
N LEU A 182 10.05 -9.96 -7.14
CA LEU A 182 10.12 -11.15 -8.01
C LEU A 182 11.26 -11.05 -9.01
N TYR A 183 11.43 -9.89 -9.65
CA TYR A 183 12.54 -9.63 -10.57
C TYR A 183 13.90 -9.83 -9.88
N LEU A 184 14.08 -9.28 -8.67
CA LEU A 184 15.30 -9.48 -7.88
C LEU A 184 15.49 -10.95 -7.49
N GLY A 185 14.42 -11.65 -7.13
CA GLY A 185 14.44 -13.10 -6.84
C GLY A 185 14.92 -13.94 -8.04
N GLN A 186 14.45 -13.59 -9.25
CA GLN A 186 14.88 -14.25 -10.49
C GLN A 186 16.33 -13.95 -10.84
N VAL A 187 16.74 -12.67 -10.81
CA VAL A 187 18.11 -12.27 -11.16
C VAL A 187 19.13 -12.96 -10.26
N ARG A 188 18.81 -13.14 -8.98
CA ARG A 188 19.64 -13.85 -8.00
C ARG A 188 19.55 -15.38 -8.08
N GLY A 189 18.62 -15.93 -8.85
CA GLY A 189 18.42 -17.38 -8.95
C GLY A 189 17.91 -18.03 -7.66
N VAL A 190 17.27 -17.25 -6.78
CA VAL A 190 16.66 -17.75 -5.52
C VAL A 190 15.17 -18.05 -5.66
N MET A 191 14.56 -17.63 -6.76
CA MET A 191 13.22 -18.04 -7.17
C MET A 191 13.26 -18.62 -8.58
N TYR A 192 12.68 -19.80 -8.75
CA TYR A 192 12.55 -20.44 -10.05
C TYR A 192 11.39 -19.86 -10.87
N GLY A 193 11.41 -20.09 -12.18
CA GLY A 193 10.43 -19.50 -13.10
C GLY A 193 8.98 -19.92 -12.83
N ASP A 194 8.76 -21.13 -12.33
CA ASP A 194 7.45 -21.66 -11.92
C ASP A 194 6.93 -21.01 -10.63
N GLU A 195 7.79 -20.80 -9.63
CA GLU A 195 7.43 -20.05 -8.40
C GLU A 195 7.02 -18.62 -8.73
N VAL A 196 7.78 -17.95 -9.61
CA VAL A 196 7.47 -16.59 -10.05
C VAL A 196 6.18 -16.56 -10.86
N ALA A 197 5.99 -17.50 -11.79
CA ALA A 197 4.77 -17.61 -12.57
C ALA A 197 3.53 -17.86 -11.70
N ALA A 198 3.66 -18.63 -10.61
CA ALA A 198 2.57 -18.84 -9.66
C ALA A 198 2.16 -17.54 -8.96
N VAL A 199 3.13 -16.77 -8.45
CA VAL A 199 2.84 -15.46 -7.80
C VAL A 199 2.25 -14.47 -8.82
N VAL A 200 2.77 -14.43 -10.04
CA VAL A 200 2.21 -13.59 -11.10
C VAL A 200 0.79 -14.01 -11.46
N SER A 201 0.50 -15.31 -11.52
CA SER A 201 -0.86 -15.81 -11.76
C SER A 201 -1.83 -15.35 -10.67
N ASP A 202 -1.40 -15.32 -9.41
CA ASP A 202 -2.21 -14.75 -8.33
C ASP A 202 -2.37 -13.23 -8.47
N LEU A 203 -1.33 -12.49 -8.86
CA LEU A 203 -1.45 -11.06 -9.17
C LEU A 203 -2.42 -10.79 -10.33
N GLU A 204 -2.43 -11.63 -11.36
CA GLU A 204 -3.36 -11.52 -12.49
C GLU A 204 -4.83 -11.74 -12.08
N ARG A 205 -5.08 -12.39 -10.93
CA ARG A 205 -6.43 -12.49 -10.33
C ARG A 205 -6.82 -11.26 -9.53
N ALA A 206 -5.88 -10.42 -9.13
CA ALA A 206 -6.14 -9.25 -8.29
C ALA A 206 -7.19 -8.27 -8.86
N PRO A 207 -7.23 -7.96 -10.17
CA PRO A 207 -8.32 -7.16 -10.73
C PRO A 207 -9.70 -7.74 -10.43
N ARG A 208 -9.85 -9.07 -10.53
CA ARG A 208 -11.12 -9.72 -10.24
C ARG A 208 -11.46 -9.65 -8.75
N TRP A 209 -10.49 -9.90 -7.88
CA TRP A 209 -10.71 -9.75 -6.43
C TRP A 209 -11.13 -8.33 -6.06
N LEU A 210 -10.54 -7.31 -6.69
CA LEU A 210 -10.91 -5.92 -6.48
C LEU A 210 -12.35 -5.63 -6.94
N GLU A 211 -12.78 -6.17 -8.09
CA GLU A 211 -14.17 -6.07 -8.53
C GLU A 211 -15.14 -6.69 -7.52
N ASP A 212 -14.81 -7.88 -7.01
CA ASP A 212 -15.62 -8.60 -6.02
C ASP A 212 -15.75 -7.79 -4.71
N VAL A 213 -14.64 -7.20 -4.23
CA VAL A 213 -14.66 -6.30 -3.06
C VAL A 213 -15.52 -5.06 -3.36
N LEU A 214 -15.27 -4.35 -4.46
CA LEU A 214 -16.00 -3.12 -4.79
C LEU A 214 -17.52 -3.35 -4.91
N ALA A 215 -17.95 -4.51 -5.38
CA ALA A 215 -19.36 -4.89 -5.48
C ALA A 215 -20.07 -5.03 -4.13
N THR A 216 -19.33 -5.18 -3.03
CA THR A 216 -19.87 -5.43 -1.67
C THR A 216 -19.69 -4.23 -0.72
N MET A 217 -19.44 -3.03 -1.25
CA MET A 217 -19.07 -1.86 -0.44
C MET A 217 -20.24 -1.09 0.18
N GLU A 218 -21.51 -1.36 -0.16
CA GLU A 218 -22.64 -0.59 0.40
C GLU A 218 -22.73 -0.64 1.94
N PRO A 219 -22.54 -1.80 2.61
CA PRO A 219 -22.48 -1.84 4.08
C PRO A 219 -21.35 -0.97 4.66
N VAL A 220 -20.21 -0.87 3.98
CA VAL A 220 -19.08 -0.02 4.38
C VAL A 220 -19.43 1.46 4.20
N ARG A 221 -20.20 1.80 3.15
CA ARG A 221 -20.71 3.16 2.96
C ARG A 221 -21.70 3.55 4.05
N GLN A 222 -22.61 2.65 4.40
CA GLN A 222 -23.52 2.87 5.52
C GLN A 222 -22.76 3.05 6.84
N LEU A 223 -21.78 2.19 7.09
CA LEU A 223 -20.91 2.31 8.26
C LEU A 223 -20.19 3.68 8.30
N GLY A 224 -19.72 4.18 7.15
CA GLY A 224 -19.13 5.51 7.06
C GLY A 224 -20.10 6.62 7.44
N ARG A 225 -21.37 6.52 7.02
CA ARG A 225 -22.44 7.46 7.42
C ARG A 225 -22.73 7.40 8.92
N ASP A 226 -22.70 6.21 9.51
CA ASP A 226 -22.94 6.01 10.95
C ASP A 226 -21.78 6.56 11.81
N LEU A 227 -20.55 6.56 11.27
CA LEU A 227 -19.34 7.01 11.96
C LEU A 227 -18.94 8.47 11.69
N VAL A 228 -19.77 9.25 11.00
CA VAL A 228 -19.51 10.68 10.69
C VAL A 228 -19.08 11.46 11.93
N ASN A 229 -19.75 11.22 13.08
CA ASN A 229 -19.50 11.95 14.33
C ASN A 229 -18.44 11.32 15.24
N ALA A 230 -17.80 10.21 14.84
CA ALA A 230 -16.78 9.57 15.66
C ALA A 230 -15.57 10.50 15.85
N PRO A 231 -15.13 10.78 17.09
CA PRO A 231 -14.04 11.74 17.32
C PRO A 231 -12.68 11.17 16.91
N LYS A 232 -12.51 9.85 17.06
CA LYS A 232 -11.28 9.11 16.80
C LYS A 232 -11.59 7.72 16.23
N ALA A 233 -10.61 7.12 15.58
CA ALA A 233 -10.64 5.71 15.17
C ALA A 233 -9.25 5.09 15.31
N LEU A 234 -9.17 3.86 15.81
CA LEU A 234 -7.91 3.13 15.89
C LEU A 234 -7.90 2.04 14.82
N PHE A 235 -6.73 1.78 14.24
CA PHE A 235 -6.54 0.73 13.25
C PHE A 235 -5.50 -0.24 13.78
N ILE A 236 -5.75 -1.54 13.67
CA ILE A 236 -4.79 -2.55 14.06
C ILE A 236 -4.63 -3.59 12.97
N GLY A 237 -3.39 -4.03 12.80
CA GLY A 237 -3.06 -5.12 11.91
C GLY A 237 -1.72 -5.73 12.30
N ARG A 238 -1.40 -6.87 11.71
CA ARG A 238 -0.12 -7.55 11.94
C ARG A 238 0.50 -7.95 10.62
N HIS A 239 1.83 -8.01 10.57
CA HIS A 239 2.54 -8.31 9.32
C HIS A 239 2.15 -7.27 8.25
N VAL A 240 1.83 -7.69 7.04
CA VAL A 240 1.34 -6.82 5.95
C VAL A 240 0.03 -6.09 6.29
N GLY A 241 -0.75 -6.57 7.27
CA GLY A 241 -1.93 -5.87 7.77
C GLY A 241 -1.60 -4.62 8.59
N TYR A 242 -0.40 -4.51 9.17
CA TYR A 242 0.01 -3.31 9.90
C TYR A 242 0.19 -2.09 8.99
N PRO A 243 0.92 -2.17 7.86
CA PRO A 243 0.94 -1.08 6.88
C PRO A 243 -0.43 -0.73 6.32
N VAL A 244 -1.33 -1.70 6.15
CA VAL A 244 -2.72 -1.44 5.73
C VAL A 244 -3.46 -0.63 6.80
N ALA A 245 -3.28 -0.96 8.09
CA ALA A 245 -3.83 -0.19 9.20
C ALA A 245 -3.30 1.25 9.23
N LEU A 246 -2.01 1.45 8.98
CA LEU A 246 -1.41 2.78 8.85
C LEU A 246 -2.00 3.57 7.67
N GLU A 247 -2.21 2.91 6.53
CA GLU A 247 -2.80 3.54 5.34
C GLU A 247 -4.26 3.95 5.57
N GLY A 248 -5.08 3.09 6.17
CA GLY A 248 -6.46 3.43 6.52
C GLY A 248 -6.55 4.61 7.49
N ALA A 249 -5.69 4.61 8.52
CA ALA A 249 -5.58 5.72 9.46
C ALA A 249 -5.14 7.02 8.76
N LEU A 250 -4.20 6.94 7.82
CA LEU A 250 -3.77 8.10 7.02
C LEU A 250 -4.92 8.67 6.19
N LYS A 251 -5.71 7.83 5.49
CA LYS A 251 -6.86 8.33 4.71
C LYS A 251 -7.84 9.11 5.59
N LEU A 252 -8.20 8.59 6.76
CA LEU A 252 -9.09 9.32 7.67
C LEU A 252 -8.51 10.64 8.18
N LYS A 253 -7.20 10.69 8.45
CA LYS A 253 -6.53 11.95 8.82
C LYS A 253 -6.56 12.96 7.68
N GLU A 254 -6.29 12.51 6.45
CA GLU A 254 -6.18 13.38 5.28
C GLU A 254 -7.53 14.00 4.89
N ILE A 255 -8.58 13.19 4.74
CA ILE A 255 -9.84 13.66 4.14
C ILE A 255 -10.99 13.85 5.14
N ALA A 256 -11.02 13.09 6.24
CA ALA A 256 -12.07 13.22 7.25
C ALA A 256 -11.67 14.14 8.42
N TYR A 257 -10.38 14.52 8.52
CA TYR A 257 -9.80 15.23 9.67
C TYR A 257 -10.11 14.56 11.00
N MET A 258 -10.29 13.23 10.98
CA MET A 258 -10.51 12.42 12.17
C MET A 258 -9.16 12.09 12.80
N HIS A 259 -9.10 12.10 14.13
CA HIS A 259 -7.92 11.58 14.81
C HIS A 259 -7.87 10.06 14.61
N ALA A 260 -7.07 9.61 13.66
CA ALA A 260 -6.91 8.21 13.34
C ALA A 260 -5.45 7.76 13.46
N GLU A 261 -5.24 6.63 14.12
CA GLU A 261 -3.91 6.08 14.38
C GLU A 261 -3.87 4.58 14.12
N GLY A 262 -2.80 4.12 13.46
CA GLY A 262 -2.58 2.72 13.12
C GLY A 262 -1.49 2.10 13.97
N PHE A 263 -1.77 0.93 14.53
CA PHE A 263 -0.84 0.20 15.40
C PHE A 263 -0.58 -1.21 14.91
N ALA A 264 0.62 -1.71 15.18
CA ALA A 264 0.85 -3.14 15.13
C ALA A 264 0.00 -3.79 16.25
N ALA A 265 -0.81 -4.79 15.93
CA ALA A 265 -1.78 -5.36 16.86
C ALA A 265 -1.13 -5.87 18.17
N GLY A 266 0.11 -6.37 18.09
CA GLY A 266 0.88 -6.81 19.26
C GLY A 266 1.28 -5.69 20.22
N GLU A 267 1.34 -4.44 19.75
CA GLU A 267 1.79 -3.28 20.53
C GLU A 267 0.66 -2.62 21.33
N LEU A 268 -0.59 -3.03 21.15
CA LEU A 268 -1.74 -2.42 21.83
C LEU A 268 -1.55 -2.35 23.35
N LYS A 269 -1.12 -3.46 23.97
CA LYS A 269 -0.92 -3.54 25.43
C LYS A 269 0.25 -2.71 25.95
N HIS A 270 1.10 -2.20 25.08
CA HIS A 270 2.27 -1.42 25.44
C HIS A 270 1.96 0.09 25.58
N GLY A 271 0.68 0.47 25.65
CA GLY A 271 0.22 1.84 25.89
C GLY A 271 -1.07 2.20 25.15
N PRO A 272 -1.15 1.99 23.83
CA PRO A 272 -2.27 2.44 22.99
C PRO A 272 -3.65 1.92 23.42
N ILE A 273 -3.72 0.74 24.05
CA ILE A 273 -4.99 0.18 24.54
C ILE A 273 -5.70 1.08 25.56
N SER A 274 -4.98 2.01 26.20
CA SER A 274 -5.56 2.99 27.12
C SER A 274 -6.43 4.05 26.43
N LEU A 275 -6.31 4.19 25.10
CA LEU A 275 -7.13 5.10 24.29
C LEU A 275 -8.53 4.54 24.00
N ILE A 276 -8.77 3.26 24.29
CA ILE A 276 -10.06 2.61 24.01
C ILE A 276 -11.05 2.97 25.11
N GLU A 277 -12.10 3.67 24.70
CA GLU A 277 -13.28 3.99 25.48
C GLU A 277 -14.50 3.27 24.87
N ASP A 278 -15.63 3.30 25.58
CA ASP A 278 -16.89 2.72 25.09
C ASP A 278 -17.27 3.28 23.71
N ALA A 279 -17.65 2.38 22.81
CA ALA A 279 -17.94 2.61 21.40
C ALA A 279 -16.79 3.22 20.56
N THR A 280 -15.53 3.22 21.03
CA THR A 280 -14.40 3.66 20.19
C THR A 280 -14.28 2.77 18.95
N PRO A 281 -14.35 3.32 17.71
CA PRO A 281 -14.17 2.53 16.50
C PRO A 281 -12.75 1.96 16.44
N VAL A 282 -12.66 0.63 16.37
CA VAL A 282 -11.40 -0.09 16.18
C VAL A 282 -11.51 -0.96 14.93
N ILE A 283 -10.79 -0.57 13.89
CA ILE A 283 -10.72 -1.29 12.63
C ILE A 283 -9.61 -2.35 12.73
N VAL A 284 -9.95 -3.60 12.47
CA VAL A 284 -9.04 -4.74 12.61
C VAL A 284 -8.83 -5.42 11.26
N VAL A 285 -7.59 -5.41 10.76
CA VAL A 285 -7.21 -6.15 9.55
C VAL A 285 -6.71 -7.53 9.97
N VAL A 286 -7.55 -8.55 9.75
CA VAL A 286 -7.28 -9.94 10.18
C VAL A 286 -6.50 -10.66 9.08
N PRO A 287 -5.32 -11.24 9.38
CA PRO A 287 -4.58 -12.03 8.40
C PRO A 287 -5.27 -13.38 8.18
N SER A 288 -5.11 -13.96 6.99
CA SER A 288 -5.74 -15.24 6.62
C SER A 288 -5.59 -16.35 7.68
N PRO A 289 -6.66 -17.11 7.98
CA PRO A 289 -6.58 -18.31 8.82
C PRO A 289 -5.81 -19.46 8.12
N LEU A 290 -5.65 -19.41 6.80
CA LEU A 290 -4.90 -20.40 6.00
C LEU A 290 -3.38 -20.13 5.99
N GLY A 291 -2.96 -19.00 6.57
CA GLY A 291 -1.56 -18.58 6.65
C GLY A 291 -0.80 -19.29 7.78
N ARG A 292 0.38 -18.74 8.13
CA ARG A 292 1.20 -19.29 9.23
C ARG A 292 0.38 -19.39 10.52
N ASP A 293 0.35 -20.59 11.11
CA ASP A 293 -0.45 -21.06 12.27
C ASP A 293 -0.53 -20.16 13.52
N SER A 294 0.16 -19.02 13.57
CA SER A 294 0.14 -18.12 14.73
C SER A 294 -0.22 -16.66 14.46
N LEU A 295 -0.34 -16.20 13.20
CA LEU A 295 -0.66 -14.78 12.96
C LEU A 295 -2.14 -14.47 13.20
N HIS A 296 -3.02 -15.24 12.58
CA HIS A 296 -4.49 -15.10 12.69
C HIS A 296 -4.94 -15.19 14.14
N GLY A 297 -4.68 -16.30 14.83
CA GLY A 297 -5.09 -16.48 16.23
C GLY A 297 -4.58 -15.38 17.18
N LYS A 298 -3.38 -14.81 16.93
CA LYS A 298 -2.88 -13.67 17.72
C LYS A 298 -3.70 -12.39 17.48
N VAL A 299 -4.08 -12.12 16.22
CA VAL A 299 -4.91 -10.94 15.90
C VAL A 299 -6.35 -11.14 16.41
N VAL A 300 -6.91 -12.35 16.32
CA VAL A 300 -8.22 -12.68 16.94
C VAL A 300 -8.17 -12.47 18.46
N SER A 301 -7.09 -12.86 19.14
CA SER A 301 -6.89 -12.54 20.56
C SER A 301 -6.87 -11.03 20.81
N ASN A 302 -6.19 -10.24 19.96
CA ASN A 302 -6.21 -8.78 20.10
C ASN A 302 -7.60 -8.18 19.84
N LEU A 303 -8.37 -8.72 18.89
CA LEU A 303 -9.76 -8.33 18.63
C LEU A 303 -10.64 -8.57 19.87
N GLN A 304 -10.52 -9.72 20.52
CA GLN A 304 -11.22 -10.01 21.77
C GLN A 304 -10.87 -9.00 22.87
N GLU A 305 -9.58 -8.63 22.97
CA GLU A 305 -9.10 -7.71 23.99
C GLU A 305 -9.64 -6.29 23.83
N VAL A 306 -9.71 -5.78 22.60
CA VAL A 306 -10.26 -4.44 22.34
C VAL A 306 -11.78 -4.43 22.54
N ARG A 307 -12.49 -5.47 22.09
CA ARG A 307 -13.94 -5.61 22.31
C ARG A 307 -14.29 -5.67 23.80
N ALA A 308 -13.53 -6.43 24.59
CA ALA A 308 -13.73 -6.53 26.04
C ALA A 308 -13.55 -5.19 26.78
N ARG A 309 -12.99 -4.16 26.12
CA ARG A 309 -12.79 -2.81 26.65
C ARG A 309 -13.79 -1.79 26.08
N GLY A 310 -14.84 -2.26 25.40
CA GLY A 310 -15.91 -1.41 24.86
C GLY A 310 -15.64 -0.89 23.46
N ALA A 311 -14.60 -1.36 22.75
CA ALA A 311 -14.41 -0.98 21.35
C ALA A 311 -15.60 -1.39 20.48
N PHE A 312 -16.01 -0.50 19.58
CA PHE A 312 -16.86 -0.85 18.45
C PHE A 312 -15.99 -1.43 17.33
N THR A 313 -16.06 -2.73 17.14
CA THR A 313 -15.11 -3.50 16.33
C THR A 313 -15.56 -3.64 14.89
N ILE A 314 -14.74 -3.12 13.98
CA ILE A 314 -14.95 -3.19 12.52
C ILE A 314 -13.89 -4.13 11.96
N VAL A 315 -14.27 -5.34 11.60
CA VAL A 315 -13.33 -6.41 11.28
C VAL A 315 -13.28 -6.63 9.78
N ILE A 316 -12.09 -6.60 9.19
CA ILE A 316 -11.84 -7.02 7.82
C ILE A 316 -11.23 -8.41 7.87
N ALA A 317 -11.93 -9.40 7.32
CA ALA A 317 -11.50 -10.79 7.31
C ALA A 317 -11.89 -11.47 6.00
N GLU A 318 -11.19 -12.56 5.69
CA GLU A 318 -11.47 -13.32 4.48
C GLU A 318 -12.86 -13.97 4.52
N ASP A 319 -13.44 -14.20 3.35
CA ASP A 319 -14.63 -15.03 3.20
C ASP A 319 -14.41 -16.42 3.81
N GLY A 320 -15.34 -16.84 4.67
CA GLY A 320 -15.28 -18.12 5.38
C GLY A 320 -14.52 -18.13 6.71
N ASP A 321 -13.90 -17.02 7.13
CA ASP A 321 -13.30 -16.92 8.46
C ASP A 321 -14.39 -16.75 9.55
N THR A 322 -14.77 -17.84 10.21
CA THR A 322 -15.82 -17.84 11.25
C THR A 322 -15.31 -17.41 12.62
N ASP A 323 -14.00 -17.42 12.85
CA ASP A 323 -13.41 -17.19 14.18
C ASP A 323 -13.57 -15.75 14.66
N VAL A 324 -13.83 -14.82 13.73
CA VAL A 324 -14.02 -13.39 14.01
C VAL A 324 -15.47 -12.99 14.25
N GLU A 325 -16.45 -13.80 13.86
CA GLU A 325 -17.87 -13.41 13.81
C GLU A 325 -18.42 -13.05 15.19
N ALA A 326 -18.06 -13.83 16.22
CA ALA A 326 -18.49 -13.58 17.59
C ALA A 326 -17.90 -12.28 18.18
N TYR A 327 -16.86 -11.74 17.54
CA TYR A 327 -16.09 -10.60 18.04
C TYR A 327 -16.17 -9.36 17.14
N ALA A 328 -16.85 -9.42 15.99
CA ALA A 328 -17.09 -8.28 15.12
C ALA A 328 -18.45 -7.62 15.43
N ASP A 329 -18.49 -6.30 15.59
CA ASP A 329 -19.75 -5.53 15.57
C ASP A 329 -20.16 -5.21 14.13
N HIS A 330 -19.16 -5.01 13.26
CA HIS A 330 -19.32 -4.96 11.82
C HIS A 330 -18.26 -5.82 11.14
N LEU A 331 -18.67 -6.69 10.22
CA LEU A 331 -17.77 -7.62 9.52
C LEU A 331 -17.75 -7.31 8.02
N ILE A 332 -16.57 -6.96 7.53
CA ILE A 332 -16.28 -6.71 6.13
C ILE A 332 -15.56 -7.95 5.60
N ARG A 333 -16.22 -8.64 4.68
CA ARG A 333 -15.67 -9.82 4.04
C ARG A 333 -14.88 -9.43 2.79
N VAL A 334 -13.71 -10.04 2.61
CA VAL A 334 -12.88 -9.89 1.41
C VAL A 334 -12.51 -11.27 0.83
N PRO A 335 -12.19 -11.39 -0.46
CA PRO A 335 -11.77 -12.66 -1.05
C PRO A 335 -10.55 -13.26 -0.33
N VAL A 336 -10.47 -14.59 -0.31
CA VAL A 336 -9.29 -15.32 0.16
C VAL A 336 -8.11 -15.03 -0.77
N THR A 337 -6.98 -14.62 -0.20
CA THR A 337 -5.77 -14.28 -0.98
C THR A 337 -4.51 -14.81 -0.30
N PRO A 338 -3.41 -15.03 -1.06
CA PRO A 338 -2.12 -15.29 -0.44
C PRO A 338 -1.76 -14.20 0.57
N THR A 339 -1.15 -14.56 1.70
CA THR A 339 -0.90 -13.61 2.81
C THR A 339 -0.16 -12.34 2.36
N LEU A 340 0.80 -12.43 1.44
CA LEU A 340 1.49 -11.25 0.92
C LEU A 340 0.59 -10.39 0.02
N LEU A 341 -0.39 -10.97 -0.66
CA LEU A 341 -1.28 -10.23 -1.58
C LEU A 341 -2.53 -9.66 -0.90
N ALA A 342 -2.83 -10.07 0.33
CA ALA A 342 -3.96 -9.56 1.11
C ALA A 342 -4.11 -8.01 1.14
N PRO A 343 -3.04 -7.20 1.21
CA PRO A 343 -3.15 -5.74 1.15
C PRO A 343 -3.90 -5.20 -0.07
N LEU A 344 -3.89 -5.95 -1.19
CA LEU A 344 -4.59 -5.56 -2.41
C LEU A 344 -6.10 -5.47 -2.20
N VAL A 345 -6.68 -6.35 -1.37
CA VAL A 345 -8.13 -6.38 -1.11
C VAL A 345 -8.52 -5.71 0.19
N THR A 346 -7.65 -5.74 1.22
CA THR A 346 -7.99 -5.23 2.55
C THR A 346 -7.94 -3.72 2.70
N VAL A 347 -7.25 -2.99 1.80
CA VAL A 347 -7.17 -1.52 1.87
C VAL A 347 -8.40 -0.83 1.29
N VAL A 348 -9.09 -1.46 0.33
CA VAL A 348 -10.21 -0.87 -0.41
C VAL A 348 -11.36 -0.46 0.51
N PRO A 349 -11.82 -1.31 1.46
CA PRO A 349 -12.86 -0.92 2.40
C PRO A 349 -12.47 0.30 3.24
N LEU A 350 -11.18 0.46 3.57
CA LEU A 350 -10.69 1.58 4.37
C LEU A 350 -10.74 2.91 3.59
N GLN A 351 -10.44 2.85 2.29
CA GLN A 351 -10.53 4.01 1.39
C GLN A 351 -11.99 4.44 1.21
N VAL A 352 -12.91 3.48 1.01
CA VAL A 352 -14.35 3.75 0.92
C VAL A 352 -14.88 4.34 2.22
N LEU A 353 -14.54 3.73 3.36
CA LEU A 353 -14.95 4.20 4.68
C LEU A 353 -14.49 5.65 4.92
N ALA A 354 -13.23 5.96 4.60
CA ALA A 354 -12.70 7.30 4.76
C ALA A 354 -13.41 8.33 3.88
N CYS A 355 -13.69 7.96 2.62
CA CYS A 355 -14.42 8.82 1.69
C CYS A 355 -15.83 9.16 2.20
N GLU A 356 -16.55 8.16 2.71
CA GLU A 356 -17.93 8.31 3.18
C GLU A 356 -18.01 9.14 4.47
N ILE A 357 -17.07 8.94 5.40
CA ILE A 357 -16.98 9.77 6.60
C ILE A 357 -16.63 11.21 6.24
N ALA A 358 -15.68 11.42 5.32
CA ALA A 358 -15.28 12.76 4.87
C ALA A 358 -16.44 13.50 4.18
N ALA A 359 -17.14 12.83 3.26
CA ALA A 359 -18.31 13.38 2.57
C ALA A 359 -19.43 13.70 3.56
N GLY A 360 -19.73 12.79 4.50
CA GLY A 360 -20.73 13.02 5.54
C GLY A 360 -20.40 14.16 6.51
N ARG A 361 -19.12 14.50 6.66
CA ARG A 361 -18.66 15.70 7.39
C ARG A 361 -18.73 16.99 6.56
N GLY A 362 -19.07 16.91 5.29
CA GLY A 362 -19.05 18.04 4.36
C GLY A 362 -17.64 18.53 4.00
N ASN A 363 -16.62 17.67 4.16
CA ASN A 363 -15.26 18.00 3.76
C ASN A 363 -15.09 17.89 2.23
N ASP A 364 -14.12 18.64 1.68
CA ASP A 364 -13.66 18.41 0.31
C ASP A 364 -12.78 17.15 0.26
N VAL A 365 -13.32 16.08 -0.32
CA VAL A 365 -12.64 14.79 -0.46
C VAL A 365 -11.51 14.84 -1.48
N ASP A 366 -11.67 15.63 -2.56
CA ASP A 366 -10.69 15.69 -3.64
C ASP A 366 -9.53 16.64 -3.28
N GLN A 367 -9.82 17.72 -2.54
CA GLN A 367 -8.87 18.77 -2.16
C GLN A 367 -8.91 19.07 -0.64
N PRO A 368 -8.46 18.14 0.21
CA PRO A 368 -8.35 18.35 1.65
C PRO A 368 -7.48 19.55 2.00
N ARG A 369 -7.89 20.30 3.02
CA ARG A 369 -7.20 21.52 3.48
C ARG A 369 -5.76 21.23 3.87
N ASN A 370 -4.87 22.19 3.59
CA ASN A 370 -3.44 22.16 3.94
C ASN A 370 -2.62 21.02 3.29
N LEU A 371 -3.20 20.25 2.36
CA LEU A 371 -2.49 19.20 1.62
C LEU A 371 -2.36 19.59 0.15
N ALA A 372 -1.29 19.10 -0.47
CA ALA A 372 -1.05 19.22 -1.89
C ALA A 372 -0.83 17.81 -2.48
N LYS A 373 -1.21 17.61 -3.74
CA LYS A 373 -1.04 16.30 -4.42
C LYS A 373 0.41 15.84 -4.46
N SER A 374 1.36 16.77 -4.59
CA SER A 374 2.79 16.49 -4.56
C SER A 374 3.50 17.61 -3.80
N VAL A 375 4.38 17.22 -2.88
CA VAL A 375 5.25 18.15 -2.14
C VAL A 375 6.55 18.30 -2.94
N THR A 376 6.66 19.39 -3.70
CA THR A 376 7.78 19.67 -4.61
C THR A 376 8.75 20.73 -4.06
N VAL A 377 8.57 21.14 -2.82
CA VAL A 377 9.41 22.09 -2.08
C VAL A 377 9.71 21.50 -0.70
N GLU A 378 10.85 21.85 -0.12
CA GLU A 378 11.18 21.53 1.29
C GLU A 378 10.42 22.43 2.27
#